data_AF-A0A398CC61-F1
#
_entry.id   AF-A0A398CC61-F1
#
_cell.length_a   1.000
_cell.length_b   1.000
_cell.length_c   1.000
_cell.angle_alpha   90.00
_cell.angle_beta   90.00
_cell.angle_gamma   90.00
#
_symmetry.space_group_name_H-M   'P 1'
#
loop_
_entity.id
_entity.type
_entity.pdbx_description
1 polymer ?
#
loop_
_entity_poly.entity_id
_entity_poly.type
_entity_poly.pdbx_seq_one_letter_code
_entity_poly.pdbx_strand_id
1 'polypeptide(L)'
;MQRKAYSTGIFFMAPITIIIFVFMVYPILQSVFYSLTDWTGIGGYHFVGFSNYKDIFSDEGFTDALKRTLFIGVLTAVLANFFVFFLPYCSINR
;
A
#
# COMPACT_ATOMS: atom_id res chain seq x y z
N MET A 1 26.74 5.99 -28.09
CA MET A 1 27.14 5.93 -26.66
C MET A 1 25.95 5.86 -25.70
N GLN A 2 24.88 6.65 -25.91
CA GLN A 2 23.64 6.66 -25.10
C GLN A 2 23.01 5.27 -24.83
N ARG A 3 22.97 4.37 -25.82
CA ARG A 3 22.31 3.05 -25.72
C ARG A 3 23.07 2.03 -24.84
N LYS A 4 24.40 2.15 -24.72
CA LYS A 4 25.20 1.30 -23.80
C LYS A 4 25.05 1.75 -22.35
N ALA A 5 24.95 3.06 -22.11
CA ALA A 5 24.74 3.63 -20.78
C ALA A 5 23.39 3.17 -20.16
N TYR A 6 22.32 3.10 -20.96
CA TYR A 6 21.04 2.54 -20.52
C TYR A 6 21.13 1.06 -20.13
N SER A 7 21.83 0.25 -20.92
CA SER A 7 21.99 -1.19 -20.63
C SER A 7 22.77 -1.42 -19.33
N THR A 8 23.81 -0.62 -19.06
CA THR A 8 24.56 -0.69 -17.80
C THR A 8 23.74 -0.21 -16.61
N GLY A 9 22.94 0.85 -16.76
CA GLY A 9 22.05 1.35 -15.71
C GLY A 9 20.98 0.33 -15.31
N ILE A 10 20.36 -0.36 -16.28
CA ILE A 10 19.39 -1.43 -16.00
C ILE A 10 20.05 -2.58 -15.24
N PHE A 11 21.25 -3.00 -15.63
CA PHE A 11 21.93 -4.10 -14.94
C PHE A 11 22.32 -3.75 -13.50
N PHE A 12 22.64 -2.47 -13.24
CA PHE A 12 22.94 -1.97 -11.91
C PHE A 12 21.69 -1.87 -11.02
N MET A 13 20.54 -1.52 -11.59
CA MET A 13 19.25 -1.46 -10.88
C MET A 13 18.59 -2.83 -10.72
N ALA A 14 18.87 -3.78 -11.62
CA ALA A 14 18.29 -5.12 -11.62
C ALA A 14 18.30 -5.82 -10.25
N PRO A 15 19.41 -5.89 -9.47
CA PRO A 15 19.40 -6.60 -8.19
C PRO A 15 18.41 -6.00 -7.18
N ILE A 16 18.36 -4.67 -7.03
CA ILE A 16 17.42 -4.04 -6.11
C ILE A 16 15.98 -4.18 -6.59
N THR A 17 15.74 -4.07 -7.91
CA THR A 17 14.41 -4.27 -8.49
C THR A 17 13.90 -5.68 -8.28
N ILE A 18 14.75 -6.70 -8.44
CA ILE A 18 14.38 -8.11 -8.20
C ILE A 18 14.00 -8.31 -6.73
N ILE A 19 14.79 -7.76 -5.80
CA ILE A 19 14.48 -7.86 -4.36
C ILE A 19 13.13 -7.20 -4.05
N ILE A 20 12.89 -5.99 -4.52
CA ILE A 20 11.61 -5.30 -4.35
C ILE A 20 10.47 -6.14 -4.95
N PHE A 21 10.68 -6.70 -6.14
CA PHE A 21 9.65 -7.48 -6.80
C PHE A 21 9.28 -8.74 -6.01
N VAL A 22 10.28 -9.50 -5.55
CA VAL A 22 10.07 -10.78 -4.84
C VAL A 22 9.51 -10.57 -3.44
N PHE A 23 9.99 -9.57 -2.71
CA PHE A 23 9.64 -9.40 -1.30
C PHE A 23 8.54 -8.37 -1.05
N MET A 24 8.16 -7.57 -2.05
CA MET A 24 7.12 -6.56 -1.91
C MET A 24 6.01 -6.78 -2.93
N VAL A 25 6.32 -6.78 -4.24
CA VAL A 25 5.29 -6.84 -5.28
C VAL A 25 4.61 -8.21 -5.32
N TYR A 26 5.38 -9.30 -5.28
CA TYR A 26 4.87 -10.65 -5.29
C TYR A 26 3.91 -10.95 -4.12
N PRO A 27 4.25 -10.69 -2.84
CA PRO A 27 3.31 -10.92 -1.74
C PRO A 27 2.08 -10.00 -1.82
N ILE A 28 2.19 -8.78 -2.35
CA ILE A 28 1.01 -7.94 -2.61
C ILE A 28 0.08 -8.59 -3.62
N LEU A 29 0.61 -9.09 -4.74
CA LEU A 29 -0.19 -9.78 -5.76
C LEU A 29 -0.84 -11.05 -5.20
N GLN A 30 -0.13 -11.80 -4.36
CA GLN A 30 -0.68 -12.95 -3.65
C GLN A 30 -1.84 -12.54 -2.72
N SER A 31 -1.67 -11.48 -1.94
CA SER A 31 -2.75 -10.96 -1.07
C SER A 31 -3.99 -10.53 -1.87
N VAL A 32 -3.80 -9.91 -3.03
CA VAL A 32 -4.91 -9.56 -3.94
C VAL A 32 -5.56 -10.80 -4.56
N PHE A 33 -4.79 -11.83 -4.88
CA PHE A 33 -5.35 -13.09 -5.34
C PHE A 33 -6.17 -13.76 -4.23
N TYR A 34 -5.62 -13.84 -3.02
CA TYR A 34 -6.29 -14.48 -1.89
C TYR A 34 -7.53 -13.73 -1.41
N SER A 35 -7.58 -12.40 -1.55
CA SER A 35 -8.79 -11.63 -1.23
C SER A 35 -9.98 -11.95 -2.14
N LEU A 36 -9.73 -12.52 -3.33
CA LEU A 36 -10.74 -13.03 -4.26
C LEU A 36 -11.07 -14.52 -4.05
N THR A 37 -10.43 -15.15 -3.08
CA THR A 37 -10.66 -16.55 -2.72
C THR A 37 -11.23 -16.65 -1.32
N ASP A 38 -12.01 -17.69 -1.07
CA ASP A 38 -12.28 -18.18 0.27
C ASP A 38 -11.13 -19.13 0.64
N TRP A 39 -10.20 -18.62 1.44
CA TRP A 39 -9.06 -19.38 1.94
C TRP A 39 -8.79 -19.01 3.39
N THR A 40 -8.82 -20.02 4.26
CA THR A 40 -8.61 -19.86 5.70
C THR A 40 -7.13 -19.99 6.10
N GLY A 41 -6.22 -20.09 5.13
CA GLY A 41 -4.79 -20.34 5.35
C GLY A 41 -4.42 -21.81 5.54
N ILE A 42 -5.42 -22.70 5.71
CA ILE A 42 -5.24 -24.14 5.90
C ILE A 42 -6.12 -24.88 4.90
N GLY A 43 -5.54 -25.83 4.16
CA GLY A 43 -6.26 -26.58 3.13
C GLY A 43 -6.30 -25.85 1.78
N GLY A 44 -7.22 -26.26 0.92
CA GLY A 44 -7.40 -25.69 -0.42
C GLY A 44 -8.07 -24.31 -0.39
N TYR A 45 -7.87 -23.53 -1.46
CA TYR A 45 -8.59 -22.27 -1.67
C TYR A 45 -9.73 -22.47 -2.65
N HIS A 46 -10.82 -21.71 -2.48
CA HIS A 46 -11.92 -21.67 -3.43
C HIS A 46 -12.05 -20.26 -4.03
N PHE A 47 -12.06 -20.14 -5.36
CA PHE A 47 -12.22 -18.83 -5.99
C PHE A 47 -13.67 -18.35 -5.89
N VAL A 48 -13.90 -17.25 -5.18
CA VAL A 48 -15.25 -16.67 -4.92
C VAL A 48 -15.43 -15.28 -5.55
N GLY A 49 -14.39 -14.76 -6.22
CA GLY A 49 -14.41 -13.45 -6.87
C GLY A 49 -14.64 -12.33 -5.86
N PHE A 50 -15.62 -11.46 -6.12
CA PHE A 50 -15.88 -10.28 -5.28
C PHE A 50 -16.84 -10.51 -4.11
N SER A 51 -17.22 -11.76 -3.80
CA SER A 51 -18.15 -12.05 -2.70
C SER A 51 -17.66 -11.47 -1.37
N ASN A 52 -16.40 -11.76 -1.02
CA ASN A 52 -15.75 -11.28 0.21
C ASN A 52 -15.86 -9.76 0.40
N TYR A 53 -15.72 -9.00 -0.69
CA TYR A 53 -15.83 -7.54 -0.63
C TYR A 53 -17.25 -7.09 -0.33
N LYS A 54 -18.26 -7.70 -0.96
CA LYS A 54 -19.67 -7.37 -0.69
C LYS A 54 -20.03 -7.66 0.76
N ASP A 55 -19.58 -8.78 1.29
CA ASP A 55 -19.86 -9.20 2.66
C ASP A 55 -19.24 -8.21 3.66
N ILE A 56 -17.97 -7.85 3.47
CA ILE A 56 -17.26 -6.88 4.31
C ILE A 56 -17.89 -5.48 4.25
N PHE A 57 -18.28 -5.00 3.07
CA PHE A 57 -18.92 -3.67 2.96
C PHE A 57 -20.36 -3.64 3.48
N SER A 58 -21.00 -4.80 3.64
CA SER A 58 -22.33 -4.91 4.26
C SER A 58 -22.25 -4.99 5.80
N ASP A 59 -21.05 -5.21 6.35
CA ASP A 59 -20.79 -5.20 7.79
C ASP A 59 -20.71 -3.75 8.31
N GLU A 60 -21.65 -3.40 9.18
CA GLU A 60 -21.71 -2.07 9.82
C GLU A 60 -20.45 -1.79 10.66
N GLY A 61 -19.93 -2.79 11.35
CA GLY A 61 -18.73 -2.70 12.17
C GLY A 61 -17.49 -2.40 11.33
N PHE A 62 -17.34 -3.08 10.19
CA PHE A 62 -16.25 -2.78 9.25
C PHE A 62 -16.36 -1.35 8.72
N THR A 63 -17.55 -0.94 8.29
CA THR A 63 -17.77 0.38 7.69
C THR A 63 -17.49 1.51 8.70
N ASP A 64 -17.90 1.33 9.95
CA ASP A 64 -17.60 2.29 11.00
C ASP A 64 -16.12 2.32 11.40
N ALA A 65 -15.47 1.16 11.46
CA ALA A 65 -14.02 1.09 11.66
C ALA A 65 -13.24 1.78 10.52
N LEU A 66 -13.68 1.61 9.28
CA LEU A 66 -13.11 2.25 8.10
C LEU A 66 -13.26 3.78 8.19
N LYS A 67 -14.46 4.29 8.51
CA LYS A 67 -14.69 5.73 8.71
C LYS A 67 -13.77 6.31 9.78
N ARG A 68 -13.63 5.63 10.92
CA ARG A 68 -12.76 6.07 12.03
C ARG A 68 -11.30 6.10 11.61
N THR A 69 -10.82 5.06 10.93
CA THR A 69 -9.46 4.97 10.41
C THR A 69 -9.17 6.09 9.42
N LEU A 70 -10.09 6.35 8.48
CA LEU A 70 -9.95 7.44 7.51
C LEU A 70 -9.98 8.81 8.19
N PHE A 71 -10.89 9.02 9.15
CA PHE A 71 -10.97 10.27 9.89
C PHE A 71 -9.67 10.58 10.63
N ILE A 72 -9.13 9.62 11.38
CA ILE A 72 -7.87 9.78 12.11
C ILE A 72 -6.69 9.93 11.12
N GLY A 73 -6.65 9.14 10.06
CA GLY A 73 -5.61 9.21 9.03
C GLY A 73 -5.54 10.57 8.34
N VAL A 74 -6.69 11.13 7.93
CA VAL A 74 -6.75 12.47 7.33
C VAL A 74 -6.41 13.54 8.35
N LEU A 75 -6.97 13.47 9.56
CA LEU A 75 -6.71 14.43 10.62
C LEU A 75 -5.20 14.49 10.93
N THR A 76 -4.56 13.33 11.12
CA THR A 76 -3.12 13.25 11.39
C THR A 76 -2.28 13.75 10.23
N ALA A 77 -2.63 13.41 8.98
CA ALA A 77 -1.95 13.93 7.80
C ALA A 77 -2.02 15.46 7.72
N VAL A 78 -3.20 16.05 7.92
CA VAL A 78 -3.40 17.50 7.88
C VAL A 78 -2.61 18.19 8.99
N LEU A 79 -2.70 17.69 10.23
CA LEU A 79 -1.96 18.25 11.36
C LEU A 79 -0.45 18.15 11.14
N ALA A 80 0.07 16.99 10.72
CA ALA A 80 1.50 16.81 10.46
C ALA A 80 2.02 17.77 9.38
N ASN A 81 1.30 17.93 8.27
CA ASN A 81 1.66 18.89 7.24
C ASN A 81 1.64 20.33 7.78
N PHE A 82 0.63 20.71 8.55
CA PHE A 82 0.55 22.03 9.17
C PHE A 82 1.76 22.30 10.08
N PHE A 83 2.15 21.35 10.94
CA PHE A 83 3.35 21.47 11.79
C PHE A 83 4.63 21.59 10.97
N VAL A 84 4.77 20.82 9.89
CA VAL A 84 5.92 20.86 8.97
C VAL A 84 6.03 22.21 8.27
N PHE A 85 4.91 22.87 7.91
CA PHE A 85 4.97 24.21 7.31
C PHE A 85 5.19 25.32 8.34
N PHE A 86 4.62 25.19 9.55
CA PHE A 86 4.69 26.22 10.58
C PHE A 86 6.07 26.33 11.25
N LEU A 87 6.73 25.21 11.53
CA LEU A 87 8.04 25.20 12.20
C LEU A 87 9.15 25.93 11.41
N PRO A 88 9.34 25.70 10.10
CA PRO A 88 10.29 26.46 9.29
C PRO A 88 9.91 27.93 9.16
N TYR A 89 8.61 28.24 9.03
CA TYR A 89 8.15 29.63 8.94
C TYR A 89 8.55 30.45 10.19
N CYS A 90 8.38 29.87 11.38
CA CYS A 90 8.82 30.48 12.63
C CYS A 90 10.34 30.60 12.75
N SER A 91 11.11 29.64 12.19
CA SER A 91 12.58 29.65 12.20
C SER A 91 13.20 30.64 11.21
N ILE A 92 12.52 30.96 10.10
CA ILE A 92 13.03 31.86 9.05
C ILE A 92 12.69 33.32 9.38
N ASN A 93 11.55 33.57 10.05
CA ASN A 93 11.09 34.91 10.40
C ASN A 93 11.59 35.39 11.78
N ARG A 94 12.69 34.82 12.28
CA ARG A 94 13.41 35.22 13.49
C ARG A 94 14.81 35.64 13.12
#